data_AF-A0A537YQQ6-F1
#
_entry.id   AF-A0A537YQQ6-F1
#
_cell.length_a   1.000
_cell.length_b   1.000
_cell.length_c   1.000
_cell.angle_alpha   90.00
_cell.angle_beta   90.00
_cell.angle_gamma   90.00
#
_symmetry.space_group_name_H-M   'P 1'
#
loop_
_entity.id
_entity.type
_entity.pdbx_description
1 polymer ?
#
loop_
_entity_poly.entity_id
_entity_poly.type
_entity_poly.pdbx_seq_one_letter_code
_entity_poly.pdbx_strand_id
1 'polypeptide(L)'
;MRGRLAILVFALAVAAGSAIAARAEPVVVFEEPLLTQFHFGLTPSKLPRTKSKPVRLSIAGSNKTRDGSHVPALRAVELQLDRRFSFDLAGVPVCETGIHYDVRPNPIERECADAAVAHGQVTVEVAFPEQPLTTASGALTVYNRGRKPGGFDLDGWAYFSAPVTGGVYLPVKVRKASNGRYGWKAQLEAPKIAGGYGSIASYSMHFLKGIVAASCGGRQLQIASTSTFVDGTSRFVTGIHTC
;
A
#
# COMPACT_ATOMS: atom_id res chain seq x y z
N MET A 1 -47.45 -34.42 52.87
CA MET A 1 -47.43 -35.26 51.65
C MET A 1 -47.61 -34.37 50.44
N ARG A 2 -46.77 -34.55 49.40
CA ARG A 2 -47.07 -34.42 47.94
C ARG A 2 -48.01 -33.26 47.53
N GLY A 3 -47.66 -32.21 46.80
CA GLY A 3 -46.66 -32.07 45.74
C GLY A 3 -47.36 -31.56 44.46
N ARG A 4 -46.69 -30.64 43.74
CA ARG A 4 -46.88 -30.29 42.30
C ARG A 4 -48.15 -29.45 41.98
N LEU A 5 -48.19 -28.46 41.08
CA LEU A 5 -47.38 -28.11 39.91
C LEU A 5 -47.76 -26.67 39.43
N ALA A 6 -46.75 -25.88 39.02
CA ALA A 6 -46.65 -24.95 37.86
C ALA A 6 -47.74 -23.86 37.62
N ILE A 7 -47.48 -22.64 37.13
CA ILE A 7 -46.56 -22.19 36.06
C ILE A 7 -46.17 -20.72 36.31
N LEU A 8 -44.86 -20.45 36.25
CA LEU A 8 -44.24 -19.13 36.09
C LEU A 8 -44.07 -18.86 34.59
N VAL A 9 -44.53 -17.70 34.09
CA VAL A 9 -44.10 -17.16 32.80
C VAL A 9 -43.28 -15.90 33.07
N PHE A 10 -41.96 -16.06 33.14
CA PHE A 10 -40.99 -14.97 33.10
C PHE A 10 -40.62 -14.76 31.63
N ALA A 11 -41.04 -13.64 31.05
CA ALA A 11 -40.57 -13.23 29.73
C ALA A 11 -39.11 -12.72 29.86
N LEU A 12 -38.15 -13.57 29.48
CA LEU A 12 -36.76 -13.19 29.32
C LEU A 12 -36.62 -12.31 28.07
N ALA A 13 -36.37 -11.01 28.26
CA ALA A 13 -35.88 -10.14 27.21
C ALA A 13 -34.42 -10.52 26.90
N VAL A 14 -34.20 -11.25 25.81
CA VAL A 14 -32.86 -11.51 25.27
C VAL A 14 -32.36 -10.23 24.63
N ALA A 15 -31.47 -9.52 25.34
CA ALA A 15 -30.65 -8.48 24.74
C ALA A 15 -29.68 -9.12 23.75
N ALA A 16 -30.07 -9.16 22.47
CA ALA A 16 -29.19 -9.52 21.37
C ALA A 16 -28.13 -8.41 21.21
N GLY A 17 -26.99 -8.60 21.86
CA GLY A 17 -25.80 -7.78 21.65
C GLY A 17 -25.28 -7.96 20.24
N SER A 18 -25.67 -7.08 19.32
CA SER A 18 -25.05 -6.96 18.01
C SER A 18 -23.66 -6.38 18.18
N ALA A 19 -22.63 -7.23 18.14
CA ALA A 19 -21.25 -6.81 18.02
C ALA A 19 -21.07 -6.15 16.64
N ILE A 20 -21.17 -4.82 16.59
CA ILE A 20 -20.74 -4.04 15.44
C ILE A 20 -19.22 -4.23 15.37
N ALA A 21 -18.77 -5.09 14.46
CA ALA A 21 -17.36 -5.18 14.10
C ALA A 21 -16.98 -3.82 13.51
N ALA A 22 -16.30 -2.99 14.31
CA ALA A 22 -15.72 -1.74 13.85
C ALA A 22 -14.80 -2.05 12.66
N ARG A 23 -15.27 -1.79 11.45
CA ARG A 23 -14.41 -1.73 10.27
C ARG A 23 -13.51 -0.53 10.50
N ALA A 24 -12.20 -0.71 10.46
CA ALA A 24 -11.27 0.40 10.50
C ALA A 24 -11.63 1.35 9.34
N GLU A 25 -12.15 2.53 9.67
CA GLU A 25 -12.49 3.52 8.67
C GLU A 25 -11.20 4.15 8.13
N PRO A 26 -11.12 4.41 6.82
CA PRO A 26 -9.96 5.05 6.23
C PRO A 26 -9.80 6.47 6.78
N VAL A 27 -8.59 6.82 7.19
CA VAL A 27 -8.24 8.19 7.57
C VAL A 27 -8.05 8.99 6.28
N VAL A 28 -9.02 9.85 5.96
CA VAL A 28 -8.92 10.81 4.85
C VAL A 28 -8.36 12.11 5.40
N VAL A 29 -7.17 12.51 4.93
CA VAL A 29 -6.58 13.82 5.25
C VAL A 29 -6.90 14.76 4.09
N PHE A 30 -7.75 15.75 4.34
CA PHE A 30 -8.08 16.80 3.38
C PHE A 30 -7.16 18.00 3.61
N GLU A 31 -6.14 18.18 2.77
CA GLU A 31 -5.35 19.42 2.74
C GLU A 31 -5.35 19.99 1.31
N GLU A 32 -5.96 21.15 1.13
CA GLU A 32 -6.14 21.81 -0.18
C GLU A 32 -4.80 22.31 -0.75
N PRO A 33 -4.62 22.33 -2.09
CA PRO A 33 -5.58 21.98 -3.16
C PRO A 33 -5.57 20.49 -3.59
N LEU A 34 -4.65 19.68 -3.06
CA LEU A 34 -4.49 18.26 -3.42
C LEU A 34 -5.13 17.31 -2.40
N LEU A 35 -6.22 16.66 -2.81
CA LEU A 35 -6.94 15.64 -2.07
C LEU A 35 -6.22 14.29 -2.18
N THR A 36 -5.63 13.83 -1.07
CA THR A 36 -4.91 12.54 -1.01
C THR A 36 -5.69 11.56 -0.12
N GLN A 37 -6.05 10.40 -0.68
CA GLN A 37 -6.60 9.29 0.09
C GLN A 37 -5.54 8.21 0.25
N PHE A 38 -5.50 7.61 1.44
CA PHE A 38 -4.60 6.50 1.74
C PHE A 38 -5.34 5.42 2.51
N HIS A 39 -5.28 4.20 1.98
CA HIS A 39 -5.88 3.02 2.55
C HIS A 39 -4.79 2.01 2.88
N PHE A 40 -4.89 1.46 4.07
CA PHE A 40 -3.99 0.43 4.57
C PHE A 40 -4.85 -0.65 5.24
N GLY A 41 -4.61 -1.91 4.88
CA GLY A 41 -5.39 -3.04 5.37
C GLY A 41 -4.55 -4.28 5.62
N LEU A 42 -4.96 -5.07 6.61
CA LEU A 42 -4.33 -6.33 6.98
C LEU A 42 -5.32 -7.48 6.95
N THR A 43 -4.93 -8.59 6.34
CA THR A 43 -5.70 -9.84 6.37
C THR A 43 -4.82 -11.00 6.87
N PRO A 44 -5.19 -11.69 7.96
CA PRO A 44 -6.37 -11.44 8.80
C PRO A 44 -6.29 -10.11 9.56
N SER A 45 -7.44 -9.51 9.87
CA SER A 45 -7.52 -8.23 10.59
C SER A 45 -7.28 -8.38 12.10
N LYS A 46 -7.70 -9.52 12.68
CA LYS A 46 -7.40 -9.85 14.08
C LYS A 46 -5.99 -10.38 14.19
N LEU A 47 -5.14 -9.66 14.92
CA LEU A 47 -3.73 -9.98 15.05
C LEU A 47 -3.38 -10.42 16.49
N PRO A 48 -2.45 -11.37 16.64
CA PRO A 48 -1.93 -11.76 17.94
C PRO A 48 -1.17 -10.60 18.59
N ARG A 49 -1.25 -10.47 19.93
CA ARG A 49 -0.60 -9.37 20.66
C ARG A 49 0.92 -9.49 20.74
N THR A 50 1.43 -10.72 20.80
CA THR A 50 2.83 -10.98 21.15
C THR A 50 3.65 -11.49 19.97
N LYS A 51 3.27 -12.63 19.39
CA LYS A 51 3.99 -13.29 18.30
C LYS A 51 3.48 -12.81 16.95
N SER A 52 4.32 -12.19 16.12
CA SER A 52 3.94 -11.81 14.75
C SER A 52 3.49 -13.04 13.95
N LYS A 53 2.47 -12.85 13.12
CA LYS A 53 1.97 -13.88 12.19
C LYS A 53 1.96 -13.33 10.77
N PRO A 54 2.11 -14.20 9.75
CA PRO A 54 1.94 -13.80 8.36
C PRO A 54 0.60 -13.12 8.11
N VAL A 55 0.65 -12.01 7.38
CA VAL A 55 -0.51 -11.21 6.97
C VAL A 55 -0.37 -10.85 5.49
N ARG A 56 -1.51 -10.68 4.82
CA ARG A 56 -1.57 -9.96 3.56
C ARG A 56 -1.70 -8.48 3.89
N LEU A 57 -0.66 -7.72 3.55
CA LEU A 57 -0.64 -6.26 3.61
C LEU A 57 -1.23 -5.71 2.31
N SER A 58 -2.24 -4.84 2.41
CA SER A 58 -2.80 -4.10 1.27
C SER A 58 -2.59 -2.61 1.49
N ILE A 59 -2.16 -1.91 0.45
CA ILE A 59 -1.97 -0.46 0.43
C ILE A 59 -2.64 0.07 -0.83
N ALA A 60 -3.44 1.11 -0.71
CA ALA A 60 -3.98 1.83 -1.85
C ALA A 60 -3.97 3.32 -1.57
N GLY A 61 -3.94 4.12 -2.63
CA GLY A 61 -4.04 5.56 -2.51
C GLY A 61 -4.56 6.18 -3.79
N SER A 62 -5.05 7.40 -3.66
CA SER A 62 -5.47 8.21 -4.80
C SER A 62 -5.20 9.68 -4.55
N ASN A 63 -4.84 10.38 -5.61
CA ASN A 63 -4.60 11.81 -5.63
C ASN A 63 -5.59 12.46 -6.58
N LYS A 64 -6.22 13.55 -6.16
CA LYS A 64 -7.09 14.37 -6.99
C LYS A 64 -6.93 15.83 -6.61
N THR A 65 -7.05 16.73 -7.56
CA THR A 65 -7.17 18.17 -7.29
C THR A 65 -8.65 18.50 -7.05
N ARG A 66 -8.92 19.53 -6.24
CA ARG A 66 -10.31 19.94 -5.96
C ARG A 66 -11.01 20.52 -7.20
N ASP A 67 -10.26 21.23 -8.04
CA ASP A 67 -10.73 21.88 -9.25
C ASP A 67 -10.73 20.96 -10.48
N GLY A 68 -10.27 19.71 -10.34
CA GLY A 68 -10.15 18.76 -11.43
C GLY A 68 -8.97 19.01 -12.38
N SER A 69 -8.07 19.94 -12.03
CA SER A 69 -6.81 20.14 -12.74
C SER A 69 -5.87 18.93 -12.62
N HIS A 70 -4.84 18.88 -13.45
CA HIS A 70 -3.87 17.79 -13.44
C HIS A 70 -3.13 17.69 -12.09
N VAL A 71 -3.08 16.49 -11.52
CA VAL A 71 -2.31 16.22 -10.30
C VAL A 71 -0.82 16.52 -10.55
N PRO A 72 -0.10 17.17 -9.62
CA PRO A 72 1.35 17.33 -9.74
C PRO A 72 2.08 15.99 -9.81
N ALA A 73 3.16 15.91 -10.60
CA ALA A 73 3.93 14.67 -10.70
C ALA A 73 4.60 14.32 -9.36
N LEU A 74 4.53 13.04 -8.99
CA LEU A 74 5.17 12.53 -7.78
C LEU A 74 6.69 12.58 -7.96
N ARG A 75 7.40 13.09 -6.96
CA ARG A 75 8.87 13.12 -6.92
C ARG A 75 9.42 12.01 -6.02
N ALA A 76 8.87 11.89 -4.82
CA ALA A 76 9.33 10.90 -3.85
C ALA A 76 8.21 10.46 -2.91
N VAL A 77 8.34 9.24 -2.39
CA VAL A 77 7.52 8.73 -1.31
C VAL A 77 8.42 8.13 -0.24
N GLU A 78 8.14 8.49 1.00
CA GLU A 78 8.65 7.81 2.18
C GLU A 78 7.50 7.15 2.93
N LEU A 79 7.55 5.83 3.10
CA LEU A 79 6.65 5.09 3.97
C LEU A 79 7.39 4.70 5.24
N GLN A 80 6.82 5.00 6.40
CA GLN A 80 7.29 4.54 7.69
C GLN A 80 6.29 3.53 8.26
N LEU A 81 6.74 2.31 8.53
CA LEU A 81 5.90 1.23 9.03
C LEU A 81 6.21 0.96 10.51
N ASP A 82 5.16 0.70 11.29
CA ASP A 82 5.27 0.35 12.71
C ASP A 82 6.32 -0.76 12.92
N ARG A 83 7.08 -0.67 14.02
CA ARG A 83 8.11 -1.66 14.37
C ARG A 83 7.58 -3.08 14.56
N ARG A 84 6.27 -3.24 14.69
CA ARG A 84 5.60 -4.53 14.80
C ARG A 84 5.40 -5.24 13.46
N PHE A 85 5.72 -4.58 12.35
CA PHE A 85 5.88 -5.23 11.05
C PHE A 85 7.23 -5.92 10.94
N SER A 86 7.23 -7.06 10.27
CA SER A 86 8.43 -7.76 9.83
C SER A 86 8.23 -8.25 8.41
N PHE A 87 9.33 -8.26 7.65
CA PHE A 87 9.36 -8.77 6.29
C PHE A 87 10.12 -10.09 6.26
N ASP A 88 9.54 -11.09 5.61
CA ASP A 88 10.16 -12.37 5.35
C ASP A 88 10.31 -12.57 3.84
N LEU A 89 11.56 -12.47 3.38
CA LEU A 89 11.94 -12.73 2.00
C LEU A 89 12.69 -14.06 1.88
N ALA A 90 12.70 -14.88 2.93
CA ALA A 90 13.32 -16.20 2.87
C ALA A 90 12.58 -17.05 1.82
N GLY A 91 13.34 -17.67 0.93
CA GLY A 91 12.79 -18.48 -0.17
C GLY A 91 12.23 -17.67 -1.34
N VAL A 92 12.22 -16.34 -1.30
CA VAL A 92 11.92 -15.52 -2.47
C VAL A 92 13.23 -15.26 -3.22
N PRO A 93 13.38 -15.73 -4.48
CA PRO A 93 14.57 -15.48 -5.26
C PRO A 93 14.78 -13.99 -5.49
N VAL A 94 16.03 -13.62 -5.76
CA VAL A 94 16.38 -12.25 -6.17
C VAL A 94 16.17 -12.14 -7.66
N CYS A 95 15.39 -11.15 -8.10
CA CYS A 95 15.39 -10.73 -9.49
C CYS A 95 16.72 -10.05 -9.76
N GLU A 96 17.59 -10.62 -10.59
CA GLU A 96 18.89 -10.00 -10.92
C GLU A 96 18.82 -9.11 -12.16
N THR A 97 17.84 -9.35 -13.03
CA THR A 97 17.60 -8.59 -14.26
C THR A 97 17.63 -7.09 -13.98
N GLY A 98 18.56 -6.40 -14.63
CA GLY A 98 18.62 -4.94 -14.64
C GLY A 98 17.43 -4.39 -15.41
N ILE A 99 16.86 -3.28 -14.98
CA ILE A 99 15.65 -2.74 -15.61
C ILE A 99 16.04 -1.70 -16.64
N HIS A 100 15.67 -1.99 -17.89
CA HIS A 100 15.82 -1.11 -19.04
C HIS A 100 14.54 -0.28 -19.18
N TYR A 101 14.68 1.02 -19.42
CA TYR A 101 13.57 1.97 -19.60
C TYR A 101 12.81 1.79 -20.93
N ASP A 102 12.91 0.62 -21.55
CA ASP A 102 12.35 0.39 -22.88
C ASP A 102 10.86 0.08 -22.83
N VAL A 103 10.17 0.71 -23.78
CA VAL A 103 8.80 0.36 -24.16
C VAL A 103 8.83 -1.09 -24.63
N ARG A 104 8.00 -1.92 -24.00
CA ARG A 104 7.88 -3.39 -24.11
C ARG A 104 8.33 -4.10 -25.41
N PRO A 105 8.61 -5.42 -25.31
CA PRO A 105 8.40 -6.29 -24.14
C PRO A 105 9.59 -6.29 -23.16
N ASN A 106 9.40 -5.75 -21.95
CA ASN A 106 10.40 -5.89 -20.89
C ASN A 106 10.34 -7.34 -20.38
N PRO A 107 11.46 -8.08 -20.38
CA PRO A 107 11.46 -9.48 -19.98
C PRO A 107 11.23 -9.70 -18.48
N ILE A 108 11.27 -8.65 -17.65
CA ILE A 108 11.15 -8.74 -16.19
C ILE A 108 9.92 -9.51 -15.71
N GLU A 109 8.77 -9.34 -16.38
CA GLU A 109 7.53 -10.03 -15.99
C GLU A 109 7.66 -11.56 -16.11
N ARG A 110 8.51 -12.05 -17.02
CA ARG A 110 8.78 -13.48 -17.20
C ARG A 110 10.01 -13.94 -16.44
N GLU A 111 11.11 -13.21 -16.53
CA GLU A 111 12.39 -13.58 -15.92
C GLU A 111 12.37 -13.47 -14.39
N CYS A 112 11.61 -12.54 -13.85
CA CYS A 112 11.53 -12.29 -12.41
C CYS A 112 10.20 -12.71 -11.79
N ALA A 113 9.42 -13.55 -12.48
CA ALA A 113 8.10 -13.99 -12.00
C ALA A 113 8.17 -14.57 -10.57
N ASP A 114 9.16 -15.43 -10.30
CA ASP A 114 9.33 -16.06 -8.98
C ASP A 114 9.83 -15.08 -7.90
N ALA A 115 10.41 -13.96 -8.30
CA ALA A 115 10.89 -12.92 -7.37
C ALA A 115 9.79 -11.93 -6.97
N ALA A 116 8.56 -12.09 -7.46
CA ALA A 116 7.45 -11.22 -7.11
C ALA A 116 7.12 -11.29 -5.62
N VAL A 117 6.90 -10.14 -4.99
CA VAL A 117 6.53 -10.00 -3.57
C VAL A 117 5.21 -9.27 -3.36
N ALA A 118 4.73 -8.54 -4.37
CA ALA A 118 3.44 -7.87 -4.36
C ALA A 118 2.91 -7.66 -5.78
N HIS A 119 1.58 -7.61 -5.90
CA HIS A 119 0.89 -7.25 -7.14
C HIS A 119 -0.12 -6.14 -6.89
N GLY A 120 -0.49 -5.45 -7.96
CA GLY A 120 -1.30 -4.25 -7.86
C GLY A 120 -1.74 -3.70 -9.20
N GLN A 121 -2.34 -2.53 -9.14
CA GLN A 121 -2.73 -1.72 -10.27
C GLN A 121 -2.32 -0.28 -10.00
N VAL A 122 -1.92 0.42 -11.04
CA VAL A 122 -1.64 1.86 -10.99
C VAL A 122 -2.37 2.54 -12.14
N THR A 123 -2.92 3.72 -11.85
CA THR A 123 -3.49 4.61 -12.85
C THR A 123 -2.74 5.92 -12.82
N VAL A 124 -2.30 6.36 -13.99
CA VAL A 124 -1.65 7.65 -14.19
C VAL A 124 -2.57 8.56 -15.00
N GLU A 125 -2.56 9.83 -14.66
CA GLU A 125 -3.05 10.91 -15.49
C GLU A 125 -1.89 11.46 -16.31
N VAL A 126 -2.14 11.82 -17.57
CA VAL A 126 -1.14 12.37 -18.48
C VAL A 126 -1.71 13.61 -19.15
N ALA A 127 -1.02 14.73 -18.95
CA ALA A 127 -1.41 16.04 -19.47
C ALA A 127 -0.43 16.51 -20.54
N PHE A 128 -0.53 15.94 -21.75
CA PHE A 128 0.22 16.48 -22.89
C PHE A 128 -0.36 17.83 -23.31
N PRO A 129 0.45 18.84 -23.66
CA PRO A 129 -0.06 20.16 -24.02
C PRO A 129 -1.04 20.14 -25.20
N GLU A 130 -0.85 19.18 -26.11
CA GLU A 130 -1.54 19.10 -27.41
C GLU A 130 -2.84 18.27 -27.34
N GLN A 131 -3.17 17.71 -26.18
CA GLN A 131 -4.27 16.75 -26.03
C GLN A 131 -5.01 16.97 -24.71
N PRO A 132 -6.29 16.58 -24.63
CA PRO A 132 -7.00 16.56 -23.36
C PRO A 132 -6.31 15.65 -22.33
N LEU A 133 -6.47 15.99 -21.04
CA LEU A 133 -6.04 15.15 -19.93
C LEU A 133 -6.56 13.72 -20.14
N THR A 134 -5.64 12.76 -20.08
CA THR A 134 -5.95 11.37 -20.39
C THR A 134 -5.42 10.44 -19.29
N THR A 135 -6.12 9.35 -19.01
CA THR A 135 -5.67 8.35 -18.04
C THR A 135 -5.13 7.10 -18.72
N ALA A 136 -4.10 6.49 -18.13
CA ALA A 136 -3.64 5.16 -18.49
C ALA A 136 -3.52 4.29 -17.24
N SER A 137 -3.92 3.03 -17.34
CA SER A 137 -3.82 2.06 -16.24
C SER A 137 -2.90 0.92 -16.61
N GLY A 138 -2.21 0.38 -15.61
CA GLY A 138 -1.25 -0.70 -15.78
C GLY A 138 -1.16 -1.59 -14.56
N ALA A 139 -0.89 -2.88 -14.82
CA ALA A 139 -0.54 -3.82 -13.78
C ALA A 139 0.77 -3.40 -13.12
N LEU A 140 0.80 -3.40 -11.78
CA LEU A 140 1.99 -3.13 -10.98
C LEU A 140 2.44 -4.45 -10.33
N THR A 141 3.70 -4.82 -10.52
CA THR A 141 4.34 -5.92 -9.78
C THR A 141 5.58 -5.41 -9.09
N VAL A 142 5.82 -5.87 -7.86
CA VAL A 142 7.01 -5.55 -7.08
C VAL A 142 7.85 -6.80 -6.92
N TYR A 143 9.13 -6.70 -7.24
CA TYR A 143 10.09 -7.80 -7.22
C TYR A 143 11.13 -7.62 -6.13
N ASN A 144 11.63 -8.72 -5.58
CA ASN A 144 12.71 -8.75 -4.61
C ASN A 144 14.07 -8.49 -5.30
N ARG A 145 14.84 -7.49 -4.81
CA ARG A 145 16.22 -7.20 -5.26
C ARG A 145 17.29 -7.58 -4.26
N GLY A 146 16.89 -8.38 -3.27
CA GLY A 146 17.80 -8.96 -2.32
C GLY A 146 18.12 -8.04 -1.14
N ARG A 147 18.86 -8.62 -0.21
CA ARG A 147 19.21 -7.98 1.04
C ARG A 147 20.29 -6.92 0.81
N LYS A 148 20.20 -5.86 1.61
CA LYS A 148 21.20 -4.80 1.70
C LYS A 148 21.51 -4.54 3.18
N PRO A 149 22.63 -3.87 3.51
CA PRO A 149 22.89 -3.48 4.89
C PRO A 149 21.69 -2.75 5.50
N GLY A 150 21.18 -3.27 6.62
CA GLY A 150 20.04 -2.70 7.32
C GLY A 150 18.66 -2.94 6.68
N GLY A 151 18.52 -3.76 5.64
CA GLY A 151 17.22 -4.08 5.03
C GLY A 151 17.31 -4.83 3.71
N PHE A 152 16.52 -4.42 2.72
CA PHE A 152 16.43 -5.03 1.40
C PHE A 152 15.93 -4.02 0.37
N ASP A 153 16.19 -4.27 -0.91
CA ASP A 153 15.67 -3.48 -2.01
C ASP A 153 14.55 -4.23 -2.71
N LEU A 154 13.58 -3.48 -3.23
CA LEU A 154 12.50 -3.98 -4.07
C LEU A 154 12.43 -3.13 -5.33
N ASP A 155 11.92 -3.71 -6.40
CA ASP A 155 11.77 -3.06 -7.70
C ASP A 155 10.31 -3.16 -8.15
N GLY A 156 9.64 -2.02 -8.25
CA GLY A 156 8.31 -1.93 -8.85
C GLY A 156 8.41 -1.79 -10.36
N TRP A 157 7.57 -2.54 -11.07
CA TRP A 157 7.39 -2.44 -12.51
C TRP A 157 5.91 -2.26 -12.82
N ALA A 158 5.59 -1.22 -13.58
CA ALA A 158 4.29 -1.04 -14.17
C ALA A 158 4.41 -0.84 -15.67
N TYR A 159 3.51 -1.42 -16.43
CA TYR A 159 3.38 -1.13 -17.86
C TYR A 159 2.00 -0.62 -18.19
N PHE A 160 1.98 0.51 -18.89
CA PHE A 160 0.79 1.15 -19.39
C PHE A 160 0.66 0.82 -20.87
N SER A 161 -0.53 0.38 -21.27
CA SER A 161 -0.90 0.27 -22.69
C SER A 161 -1.51 1.60 -23.18
N ALA A 162 -2.07 1.59 -24.39
CA ALA A 162 -2.78 2.74 -24.96
C ALA A 162 -3.73 3.39 -23.93
N PRO A 163 -3.85 4.73 -23.92
CA PRO A 163 -3.30 5.67 -24.91
C PRO A 163 -1.86 6.12 -24.64
N VAL A 164 -1.28 5.80 -23.48
CA VAL A 164 0.10 6.15 -23.13
C VAL A 164 0.90 4.87 -22.90
N THR A 165 1.58 4.43 -23.95
CA THR A 165 2.34 3.18 -23.92
C THR A 165 3.71 3.40 -23.29
N GLY A 166 4.04 2.66 -22.24
CA GLY A 166 5.35 2.78 -21.59
C GLY A 166 5.51 1.95 -20.34
N GLY A 167 6.76 1.59 -20.05
CA GLY A 167 7.16 0.95 -18.80
C GLY A 167 7.62 1.99 -17.77
N VAL A 168 7.26 1.79 -16.52
CA VAL A 168 7.70 2.60 -15.38
C VAL A 168 8.36 1.72 -14.36
N TYR A 169 9.57 2.12 -13.99
CA TYR A 169 10.41 1.43 -13.02
C TYR A 169 10.53 2.23 -11.72
N LEU A 170 10.33 1.55 -10.59
CA LEU A 170 10.22 2.15 -9.27
C LEU A 170 11.18 1.46 -8.29
N PRO A 171 12.43 1.93 -8.15
CA PRO A 171 13.34 1.39 -7.15
C PRO A 171 12.88 1.78 -5.74
N VAL A 172 12.71 0.79 -4.86
CA VAL A 172 12.27 0.98 -3.47
C VAL A 172 13.32 0.46 -2.52
N LYS A 173 13.86 1.35 -1.69
CA LYS A 173 14.82 1.00 -0.64
C LYS A 173 14.09 0.81 0.68
N VAL A 174 14.04 -0.42 1.19
CA VAL A 174 13.45 -0.72 2.50
C VAL A 174 14.56 -0.91 3.53
N ARG A 175 14.57 -0.10 4.58
CA ARG A 175 15.59 -0.11 5.63
C ARG A 175 14.96 -0.08 7.01
N LYS A 176 15.66 -0.62 8.00
CA LYS A 176 15.29 -0.47 9.40
C LYS A 176 15.31 1.01 9.77
N ALA A 177 14.29 1.42 10.52
CA ALA A 177 14.21 2.72 11.15
C ALA A 177 14.39 2.54 12.67
N SER A 178 15.08 3.48 13.31
CA SER A 178 15.29 3.49 14.76
C SER A 178 14.55 4.66 15.44
N ASN A 179 13.45 5.12 14.83
CA ASN A 179 12.78 6.36 15.23
C ASN A 179 11.43 6.07 15.87
N GLY A 180 11.39 5.99 17.20
CA GLY A 180 10.15 5.87 17.94
C GLY A 180 9.30 4.70 17.42
N ARG A 181 8.01 4.94 17.16
CA ARG A 181 7.01 3.92 16.75
C ARG A 181 7.42 3.11 15.52
N TYR A 182 8.14 3.71 14.58
CA TYR A 182 8.42 3.10 13.28
C TYR A 182 9.71 2.29 13.32
N GLY A 183 9.65 1.06 12.80
CA GLY A 183 10.80 0.15 12.71
C GLY A 183 11.30 -0.08 11.29
N TRP A 184 10.53 0.37 10.29
CA TRP A 184 10.92 0.29 8.88
C TRP A 184 10.63 1.59 8.16
N LYS A 185 11.48 1.89 7.18
CA LYS A 185 11.35 3.00 6.25
C LYS A 185 11.54 2.48 4.84
N ALA A 186 10.54 2.66 3.99
CA ALA A 186 10.61 2.40 2.56
C ALA A 186 10.68 3.74 1.82
N GLN A 187 11.67 3.90 0.95
CA GLN A 187 11.87 5.12 0.18
C GLN A 187 11.83 4.80 -1.31
N LEU A 188 11.05 5.58 -2.05
CA LEU A 188 10.90 5.53 -3.50
C LEU A 188 11.16 6.91 -4.09
N GLU A 189 11.97 6.96 -5.14
CA GLU A 189 12.06 8.12 -6.04
C GLU A 189 11.29 7.76 -7.31
N ALA A 190 10.29 8.57 -7.64
CA ALA A 190 9.48 8.31 -8.82
C ALA A 190 10.23 8.79 -10.08
N PRO A 191 10.32 7.98 -11.14
CA PRO A 191 10.87 8.43 -12.40
C PRO A 191 9.89 9.40 -13.06
N LYS A 192 10.36 10.12 -14.08
CA LYS A 192 9.47 10.89 -14.96
C LYS A 192 8.57 9.93 -15.74
N ILE A 193 7.26 10.06 -15.58
CA ILE A 193 6.26 9.32 -16.35
C ILE A 193 5.90 10.14 -17.59
N ALA A 194 5.86 9.52 -18.77
CA ALA A 194 5.52 10.19 -20.03
C ALA A 194 6.34 11.49 -20.25
N GLY A 195 7.66 11.47 -20.06
CA GLY A 195 8.52 12.64 -20.21
C GLY A 195 8.35 13.73 -19.13
N GLY A 196 7.57 13.46 -18.08
CA GLY A 196 7.25 14.42 -17.01
C GLY A 196 5.82 14.94 -17.05
N TYR A 197 5.03 14.54 -18.05
CA TYR A 197 3.61 14.89 -18.17
C TYR A 197 2.68 13.94 -17.41
N GLY A 198 3.21 12.88 -16.81
CA GLY A 198 2.46 11.86 -16.10
C GLY A 198 2.50 11.99 -14.58
N SER A 199 1.34 11.78 -13.95
CA SER A 199 1.15 11.84 -12.50
C SER A 199 0.35 10.63 -12.01
N ILE A 200 0.70 10.09 -10.84
CA ILE A 200 -0.02 8.94 -10.27
C ILE A 200 -1.34 9.42 -9.68
N ALA A 201 -2.44 9.09 -10.36
CA ALA A 201 -3.79 9.40 -9.94
C ALA A 201 -4.31 8.40 -8.90
N SER A 202 -4.01 7.11 -9.08
CA SER A 202 -4.33 6.09 -8.08
C SER A 202 -3.41 4.88 -8.15
N TYR A 203 -3.33 4.16 -7.04
CA TYR A 203 -2.64 2.88 -6.98
C TYR A 203 -3.30 1.96 -5.96
N SER A 204 -3.14 0.66 -6.17
CA SER A 204 -3.45 -0.38 -5.21
C SER A 204 -2.41 -1.46 -5.30
N MET A 205 -2.03 -2.03 -4.18
CA MET A 205 -1.03 -3.09 -4.09
C MET A 205 -1.33 -3.99 -2.91
N HIS A 206 -1.09 -5.29 -3.08
CA HIS A 206 -1.12 -6.25 -2.00
C HIS A 206 0.12 -7.12 -2.03
N PHE A 207 0.74 -7.29 -0.86
CA PHE A 207 1.87 -8.19 -0.69
C PHE A 207 1.40 -9.65 -0.73
N LEU A 208 2.22 -10.51 -1.31
CA LEU A 208 1.97 -11.95 -1.34
C LEU A 208 1.99 -12.52 0.08
N LYS A 209 1.31 -13.67 0.24
CA LYS A 209 1.22 -14.35 1.54
C LYS A 209 2.62 -14.77 1.98
N GLY A 210 2.94 -14.53 3.26
CA GLY A 210 4.24 -14.91 3.83
C GLY A 210 5.28 -13.79 3.78
N ILE A 211 5.12 -12.80 2.90
CA ILE A 211 6.09 -11.71 2.75
C ILE A 211 6.08 -10.75 3.95
N VAL A 212 4.89 -10.47 4.49
CA VAL A 212 4.72 -9.56 5.62
C VAL A 212 4.15 -10.34 6.79
N ALA A 213 4.67 -10.07 7.97
CA ALA A 213 4.10 -10.50 9.23
C ALA A 213 3.91 -9.31 10.17
N ALA A 214 2.89 -9.40 11.02
CA ALA A 214 2.56 -8.36 11.98
C ALA A 214 2.05 -8.96 13.29
N SER A 215 2.27 -8.23 14.39
CA SER A 215 1.64 -8.46 15.69
C SER A 215 1.04 -7.17 16.20
N CYS A 216 0.00 -7.26 17.04
CA CYS A 216 -0.57 -6.07 17.66
C CYS A 216 -0.30 -5.97 19.14
N GLY A 217 0.93 -5.60 19.48
CA GLY A 217 1.36 -5.41 20.87
C GLY A 217 0.76 -4.19 21.56
N GLY A 218 0.07 -3.31 20.83
CA GLY A 218 -0.62 -2.13 21.35
C GLY A 218 -2.09 -2.08 20.91
N ARG A 219 -2.69 -0.88 20.91
CA ARG A 219 -4.07 -0.66 20.43
C ARG A 219 -4.18 -0.54 18.90
N GLN A 220 -3.08 -0.24 18.23
CA GLN A 220 -3.11 0.02 16.79
C GLN A 220 -1.76 -0.26 16.13
N LEU A 221 -1.80 -0.55 14.84
CA LEU A 221 -0.67 -0.52 13.92
C LEU A 221 -0.78 0.69 13.00
N GLN A 222 0.35 1.23 12.58
CA GLN A 222 0.40 2.41 11.73
C GLN A 222 1.35 2.25 10.55
N ILE A 223 0.96 2.88 9.45
CA ILE A 223 1.84 3.22 8.33
C ILE A 223 1.68 4.72 8.08
N ALA A 224 2.76 5.47 8.17
CA ALA A 224 2.80 6.86 7.76
C ALA A 224 3.41 6.96 6.37
N SER A 225 2.88 7.86 5.54
CA SER A 225 3.35 8.14 4.20
C SER A 225 3.58 9.63 4.06
N THR A 226 4.78 10.00 3.65
CA THR A 226 5.12 11.34 3.20
C THR A 226 5.34 11.28 1.69
N SER A 227 4.52 11.99 0.93
CA SER A 227 4.65 12.12 -0.51
C SER A 227 5.08 13.54 -0.83
N THR A 228 6.07 13.67 -1.72
CA THR A 228 6.54 14.97 -2.20
C THR A 228 6.42 15.01 -3.71
N PHE A 229 5.94 16.14 -4.22
CA PHE A 229 5.63 16.36 -5.63
C PHE A 229 6.65 17.31 -6.25
N VAL A 230 6.68 17.37 -7.59
CA VAL A 230 7.63 18.19 -8.35
C VAL A 230 7.40 19.70 -8.21
N ASP A 231 6.17 20.11 -7.91
CA ASP A 231 5.78 21.50 -7.64
C ASP A 231 6.21 21.98 -6.23
N GLY A 232 6.86 21.12 -5.44
CA GLY A 232 7.26 21.38 -4.06
C GLY A 232 6.21 21.02 -3.02
N THR A 233 4.98 20.69 -3.44
CA THR A 233 3.91 20.26 -2.53
C THR A 233 4.34 18.99 -1.80
N SER A 234 4.03 18.90 -0.51
CA SER A 234 4.21 17.69 0.29
C SER A 234 2.90 17.32 0.99
N ARG A 235 2.68 16.01 1.14
CA ARG A 235 1.50 15.46 1.81
C ARG A 235 1.93 14.41 2.80
N PHE A 236 1.37 14.50 4.00
CA PHE A 236 1.55 13.52 5.06
C PHE A 236 0.21 12.85 5.35
N VAL A 237 0.18 11.52 5.29
CA VAL A 237 -1.01 10.73 5.60
C VAL A 237 -0.62 9.56 6.49
N THR A 238 -1.52 9.13 7.35
CA THR A 238 -1.29 7.96 8.22
C THR A 238 -2.46 6.99 8.09
N GLY A 239 -2.16 5.75 7.70
CA GLY A 239 -3.08 4.63 7.80
C GLY A 239 -3.00 3.99 9.18
N ILE A 240 -4.15 3.73 9.79
CA ILE A 240 -4.26 3.11 11.11
C ILE A 240 -5.05 1.81 11.00
N HIS A 241 -4.53 0.74 11.58
CA HIS A 241 -5.25 -0.51 11.77
C HIS A 241 -5.47 -0.74 13.26
N THR A 242 -6.72 -0.72 13.69
CA THR A 242 -7.09 -0.94 15.08
C THR A 242 -7.08 -2.42 15.43
N CYS A 243 -6.58 -2.71 16.63
CA CYS A 243 -6.60 -4.01 17.26
C CYS A 243 -7.44 -3.92 18.55
#